data_AF-A0A838U5S3-F1
#
_entry.id   AF-A0A838U5S3-F1
#
_cell.length_a   1.000
_cell.length_b   1.000
_cell.length_c   1.000
_cell.angle_alpha   90.00
_cell.angle_beta   90.00
_cell.angle_gamma   90.00
#
_symmetry.space_group_name_H-M   'P 1'
#
loop_
_entity.id
_entity.type
_entity.pdbx_description
1 polymer ?
#
loop_
_entity_poly.entity_id
_entity_poly.type
_entity_poly.pdbx_seq_one_letter_code
_entity_poly.pdbx_strand_id
1 'polypeptide(L)'
;MDEHTFRQLKESSYYHPEITEVIFDSNKMLEMALNSMNIAEKGFDTVWDTIMFSFVCNLFKDRIQRIEKQIKEKDIKLRLIVEITKENIDFIKSIKSHEIRHLDEIRGNFGISSCCNSKDSFGLTILADFMSMLKRYCI
;
A
#
# COMPACT_ATOMS: atom_id res chain seq x y z
N MET A 1 6.29 16.32 -0.83
CA MET A 1 5.54 16.69 0.39
C MET A 1 6.50 17.24 1.41
N ASP A 2 6.28 18.48 1.85
CA ASP A 2 7.08 19.10 2.88
C ASP A 2 6.79 18.50 4.28
N GLU A 3 7.65 18.81 5.24
CA GLU A 3 7.58 18.22 6.58
C GLU A 3 6.38 18.70 7.40
N HIS A 4 5.97 19.95 7.20
CA HIS A 4 4.85 20.53 7.92
C HIS A 4 3.54 19.87 7.48
N THR A 5 3.31 19.76 6.17
CA THR A 5 2.14 19.07 5.60
C THR A 5 2.09 17.60 6.02
N PHE A 6 3.23 16.91 5.99
CA PHE A 6 3.30 15.51 6.42
C PHE A 6 2.95 15.33 7.91
N ARG A 7 3.42 16.24 8.77
CA ARG A 7 3.07 16.24 10.20
C ARG A 7 1.59 16.46 10.42
N GLN A 8 0.98 17.43 9.73
CA GLN A 8 -0.45 17.72 9.85
C GLN A 8 -1.30 16.51 9.47
N LEU A 9 -0.95 15.81 8.38
CA LEU A 9 -1.61 14.56 8.00
C LEU A 9 -1.51 13.51 9.10
N LYS A 10 -0.34 13.32 9.71
CA LYS A 10 -0.19 12.34 10.79
C LYS A 10 -1.02 12.68 12.02
N GLU A 11 -0.98 13.94 12.45
CA GLU A 11 -1.75 14.42 13.61
C GLU A 11 -3.26 14.29 13.40
N SER A 12 -3.71 14.49 12.16
CA SER A 12 -5.11 14.34 11.78
C SER A 12 -5.49 12.91 11.40
N SER A 13 -4.64 11.89 11.60
CA SER A 13 -4.91 10.52 11.11
C SER A 13 -5.29 10.46 9.62
N TYR A 14 -4.64 11.32 8.82
CA TYR A 14 -4.82 11.49 7.39
C TYR A 14 -6.21 11.99 6.97
N TYR A 15 -6.95 12.64 7.89
CA TYR A 15 -8.20 13.33 7.57
C TYR A 15 -7.97 14.71 6.94
N HIS A 16 -7.00 15.47 7.45
CA HIS A 16 -6.74 16.84 7.00
C HIS A 16 -5.26 17.24 7.00
N PRO A 17 -4.81 18.09 6.07
CA PRO A 17 -5.58 18.65 4.97
C PRO A 17 -5.90 17.63 3.87
N GLU A 18 -6.97 17.86 3.11
CA GLU A 18 -7.25 17.11 1.87
C GLU A 18 -6.32 17.62 0.77
N ILE A 19 -5.39 16.77 0.32
CA ILE A 19 -4.35 17.16 -0.64
C ILE A 19 -4.15 16.08 -1.69
N THR A 20 -3.79 16.52 -2.89
CA THR A 20 -3.30 15.65 -3.97
C THR A 20 -1.88 16.10 -4.31
N GLU A 21 -0.88 15.28 -4.00
CA GLU A 21 0.52 15.62 -4.21
C GLU A 21 1.34 14.38 -4.61
N VAL A 22 2.42 14.60 -5.36
CA VAL A 22 3.42 13.57 -5.66
C VAL A 22 4.44 13.48 -4.53
N ILE A 23 4.58 12.29 -3.94
CA ILE A 23 5.55 12.02 -2.88
C ILE A 23 6.82 11.41 -3.49
N PHE A 24 7.92 12.16 -3.47
CA PHE A 24 9.21 11.70 -3.99
C PHE A 24 10.07 10.93 -2.98
N ASP A 25 9.76 11.05 -1.68
CA ASP A 25 10.52 10.44 -0.59
C ASP A 25 9.99 9.03 -0.28
N SER A 26 10.84 8.01 -0.51
CA SER A 26 10.52 6.60 -0.26
C SER A 26 10.11 6.31 1.18
N ASN A 27 10.79 6.95 2.13
CA ASN A 27 10.62 6.68 3.55
C ASN A 27 9.29 7.28 4.02
N LYS A 28 8.96 8.49 3.56
CA LYS A 28 7.64 9.10 3.80
C LYS A 28 6.52 8.27 3.19
N MET A 29 6.68 7.83 1.93
CA MET A 29 5.68 6.98 1.27
C MET A 29 5.45 5.67 2.04
N LEU A 30 6.52 4.99 2.46
CA LEU A 30 6.42 3.78 3.25
C LEU A 30 5.75 4.01 4.61
N GLU A 31 6.16 5.08 5.31
CA GLU A 31 5.59 5.43 6.60
C GLU A 31 4.09 5.75 6.48
N MET A 32 3.68 6.45 5.43
CA MET A 32 2.27 6.71 5.14
C MET A 32 1.50 5.43 4.91
N ALA A 33 2.03 4.50 4.10
CA ALA A 33 1.38 3.22 3.84
C ALA A 33 1.20 2.39 5.12
N LEU A 34 2.24 2.31 5.97
CA LEU A 34 2.20 1.60 7.24
C LEU A 34 1.21 2.23 8.24
N ASN A 35 1.22 3.56 8.34
CA ASN A 35 0.29 4.27 9.22
C ASN A 35 -1.15 4.12 8.74
N SER A 36 -1.37 4.15 7.42
CA SER A 36 -2.69 3.92 6.82
C SER A 36 -3.23 2.55 7.22
N MET A 37 -2.39 1.49 7.23
CA MET A 37 -2.80 0.15 7.69
C MET A 37 -3.26 0.14 9.14
N ASN A 38 -2.75 1.06 9.97
CA ASN A 38 -3.17 1.15 11.36
C ASN A 38 -4.54 1.81 11.54
N ILE A 39 -4.91 2.73 10.65
CA ILE A 39 -6.17 3.50 10.74
C ILE A 39 -7.28 2.99 9.82
N ALA A 40 -6.96 2.12 8.86
CA ALA A 40 -7.95 1.60 7.93
C ALA A 40 -9.04 0.81 8.67
N GLU A 41 -10.30 1.16 8.40
CA GLU A 41 -11.46 0.51 9.02
C GLU A 41 -12.01 -0.62 8.13
N LYS A 42 -12.06 -0.39 6.81
CA LYS A 42 -12.63 -1.39 5.86
C LYS A 42 -11.56 -2.21 5.18
N GLY A 43 -10.37 -1.63 4.97
CA GLY A 43 -9.21 -2.29 4.38
C GLY A 43 -8.70 -1.62 3.10
N PHE A 44 -8.02 -2.41 2.27
CA PHE A 44 -7.21 -1.92 1.15
C PHE A 44 -7.46 -2.70 -0.13
N ASP A 45 -7.48 -1.96 -1.23
CA ASP A 45 -7.50 -2.50 -2.58
C ASP A 45 -6.24 -2.05 -3.29
N THR A 46 -5.39 -2.99 -3.68
CA THR A 46 -4.11 -2.68 -4.33
C THR A 46 -3.95 -3.42 -5.65
N VAL A 47 -3.25 -2.76 -6.56
CA VAL A 47 -2.80 -3.32 -7.83
C VAL A 47 -1.31 -3.08 -7.92
N TRP A 48 -0.54 -4.16 -8.05
CA TRP A 48 0.92 -4.10 -8.12
C TRP A 48 1.41 -4.81 -9.38
N ASP A 49 2.29 -4.13 -10.11
CA ASP A 49 3.14 -4.78 -11.10
C ASP A 49 4.17 -5.69 -10.42
N THR A 50 4.88 -6.48 -11.24
CA THR A 50 5.87 -7.45 -10.74
C THR A 50 6.99 -6.80 -9.93
N ILE A 51 7.41 -5.59 -10.31
CA ILE A 51 8.52 -4.86 -9.66
C ILE A 51 8.09 -4.41 -8.27
N MET A 52 6.93 -3.77 -8.17
CA MET A 52 6.33 -3.35 -6.91
C MET A 52 6.05 -4.55 -6.01
N PHE A 53 5.50 -5.63 -6.55
CA PHE A 53 5.28 -6.86 -5.80
C PHE A 53 6.58 -7.38 -5.18
N SER A 54 7.64 -7.56 -5.98
CA SER A 54 8.95 -8.02 -5.48
C SER A 54 9.54 -7.08 -4.42
N PHE A 55 9.42 -5.77 -4.58
CA PHE A 55 9.88 -4.80 -3.59
C PHE A 55 9.15 -4.96 -2.25
N VAL A 56 7.81 -4.98 -2.28
CA VAL A 56 6.96 -5.16 -1.10
C VAL A 56 7.25 -6.50 -0.42
N CYS A 57 7.40 -7.58 -1.19
CA CYS A 57 7.75 -8.90 -0.66
C CYS A 57 9.05 -8.87 0.12
N ASN A 58 10.09 -8.23 -0.41
CA ASN A 58 11.39 -8.12 0.25
C ASN A 58 11.32 -7.26 1.52
N LEU A 59 10.56 -6.16 1.48
CA LEU A 59 10.41 -5.27 2.62
C LEU A 59 9.66 -5.92 3.80
N PHE A 60 8.67 -6.77 3.48
CA PHE A 60 7.80 -7.39 4.49
C PHE A 60 8.15 -8.84 4.81
N LYS A 61 9.17 -9.43 4.18
CA LYS A 61 9.54 -10.84 4.35
C LYS A 61 9.63 -11.26 5.81
N ASP A 62 10.28 -10.44 6.64
CA ASP A 62 10.48 -10.72 8.06
C ASP A 62 9.36 -10.18 8.97
N ARG A 63 8.38 -9.46 8.38
CA ARG A 63 7.29 -8.78 9.09
C ARG A 63 5.90 -9.30 8.76
N ILE A 64 5.79 -10.23 7.80
CA ILE A 64 4.51 -10.72 7.27
C ILE A 64 3.61 -11.29 8.37
N GLN A 65 4.17 -12.08 9.30
CA GLN A 65 3.36 -12.72 10.36
C GLN A 65 2.71 -11.69 11.28
N ARG A 66 3.43 -10.60 11.57
CA ARG A 66 2.91 -9.51 12.41
C ARG A 66 1.79 -8.76 11.71
N ILE A 67 1.98 -8.50 10.42
CA ILE A 67 0.99 -7.80 9.59
C ILE A 67 -0.27 -8.66 9.46
N GLU A 68 -0.15 -9.94 9.11
CA GLU A 68 -1.27 -10.88 9.03
C GLU A 68 -2.04 -10.99 10.35
N LYS A 69 -1.33 -11.00 11.49
CA LYS A 69 -1.97 -10.97 12.81
C LYS A 69 -2.79 -9.70 13.02
N GLN A 70 -2.24 -8.53 12.71
CA GLN A 70 -2.95 -7.25 12.85
C GLN A 70 -4.16 -7.15 11.93
N ILE A 71 -4.05 -7.64 10.70
CA ILE A 71 -5.14 -7.67 9.72
C ILE A 71 -6.29 -8.51 10.25
N LYS A 72 -5.97 -9.69 10.77
CA LYS A 72 -6.95 -10.61 11.35
C LYS A 72 -7.62 -10.07 12.61
N GLU A 73 -6.86 -9.39 13.48
CA GLU A 73 -7.39 -8.78 14.71
C GLU A 73 -8.36 -7.63 14.43
N LYS A 74 -8.14 -6.90 13.33
CA LYS A 74 -8.96 -5.74 12.94
C LYS A 74 -10.08 -6.06 11.96
N ASP A 75 -10.17 -7.31 11.49
CA ASP A 75 -11.14 -7.74 10.47
C ASP A 75 -11.12 -6.86 9.20
N ILE A 76 -9.93 -6.37 8.82
CA ILE A 76 -9.76 -5.54 7.62
C ILE A 76 -9.63 -6.39 6.37
N LYS A 77 -10.35 -5.98 5.32
CA LYS A 77 -10.36 -6.69 4.04
C LYS A 77 -9.24 -6.22 3.13
N LEU A 78 -8.34 -7.13 2.75
CA LEU A 78 -7.27 -6.85 1.80
C LEU A 78 -7.55 -7.51 0.46
N ARG A 79 -7.55 -6.73 -0.62
CA ARG A 79 -7.70 -7.19 -2.00
C ARG A 79 -6.47 -6.79 -2.80
N LEU A 80 -5.84 -7.76 -3.45
CA LEU A 80 -4.65 -7.55 -4.26
C LEU A 80 -4.87 -8.08 -5.68
N ILE A 81 -4.63 -7.24 -6.69
CA ILE A 81 -4.47 -7.66 -8.08
C ILE A 81 -2.99 -7.66 -8.41
N VAL A 82 -2.47 -8.78 -8.90
CA VAL A 82 -1.05 -8.95 -9.21
C VAL A 82 -0.86 -9.92 -10.37
N GLU A 83 0.25 -9.77 -11.10
CA GLU A 83 0.70 -10.78 -12.05
C GLU A 83 1.34 -11.95 -11.30
N ILE A 84 0.74 -13.14 -11.40
CA ILE A 84 1.26 -14.34 -10.75
C ILE A 84 2.21 -15.02 -11.72
N THR A 85 3.48 -15.12 -11.32
CA THR A 85 4.54 -15.76 -12.08
C THR A 85 5.04 -17.01 -11.35
N LYS A 86 5.85 -17.82 -12.02
CA LYS A 86 6.45 -19.02 -11.39
C LYS A 86 7.37 -18.67 -10.24
N GLU A 87 7.96 -17.49 -10.28
CA GLU A 87 8.93 -16.99 -9.30
C GLU A 87 8.26 -16.48 -8.02
N ASN A 88 7.01 -16.02 -8.11
CA ASN A 88 6.33 -15.34 -7.00
C ASN A 88 5.19 -16.15 -6.36
N ILE A 89 4.73 -17.23 -7.01
CA ILE A 89 3.56 -18.00 -6.61
C ILE A 89 3.66 -18.57 -5.19
N ASP A 90 4.85 -19.00 -4.76
CA ASP A 90 5.03 -19.58 -3.43
C ASP A 90 4.86 -18.54 -2.33
N PHE A 91 5.36 -17.32 -2.56
CA PHE A 91 5.14 -16.21 -1.64
C PHE A 91 3.66 -15.82 -1.61
N ILE A 92 3.01 -15.69 -2.77
CA ILE A 92 1.57 -15.41 -2.87
C ILE A 92 0.74 -16.43 -2.07
N LYS A 93 1.07 -17.72 -2.19
CA LYS A 93 0.40 -18.79 -1.44
C LYS A 93 0.62 -18.72 0.07
N SER A 94 1.71 -18.09 0.53
CA SER A 94 2.01 -17.90 1.95
C SER A 94 1.14 -16.83 2.61
N ILE A 95 0.66 -15.86 1.83
CA ILE A 95 -0.24 -14.80 2.27
C ILE A 95 -1.65 -15.39 2.40
N LYS A 96 -2.27 -15.29 3.59
CA LYS A 96 -3.59 -15.89 3.86
C LYS A 96 -4.69 -14.86 4.04
N SER A 97 -4.36 -13.64 4.45
CA SER A 97 -5.35 -12.61 4.77
C SER A 97 -5.82 -11.80 3.58
N HIS A 98 -5.31 -12.08 2.37
CA HIS A 98 -5.62 -11.32 1.16
C HIS A 98 -6.52 -12.09 0.20
N GLU A 99 -7.52 -11.40 -0.36
CA GLU A 99 -8.21 -11.83 -1.57
C GLU A 99 -7.33 -11.47 -2.78
N ILE A 100 -6.59 -12.46 -3.29
CA ILE A 100 -5.63 -12.25 -4.38
C ILE A 100 -6.26 -12.64 -5.72
N ARG A 101 -6.14 -11.76 -6.71
CA ARG A 101 -6.58 -11.99 -8.10
C ARG A 101 -5.39 -11.84 -9.05
N HIS A 102 -5.32 -12.73 -10.02
CA HIS A 102 -4.33 -12.67 -11.08
C HIS A 102 -4.82 -11.80 -12.23
N LEU A 103 -3.96 -10.92 -12.73
CA LEU A 103 -4.14 -10.22 -14.00
C LEU A 103 -2.80 -10.19 -14.75
N ASP A 104 -2.83 -10.52 -16.04
CA ASP A 104 -1.65 -10.47 -16.91
C ASP A 104 -1.33 -9.04 -17.35
N GLU A 105 -0.05 -8.78 -17.61
CA GLU A 105 0.46 -7.53 -18.19
C GLU A 105 0.05 -6.26 -17.41
N ILE A 106 0.12 -6.30 -16.08
CA ILE A 106 -0.19 -5.13 -15.24
C ILE A 106 0.83 -4.02 -15.53
N ARG A 107 0.33 -2.86 -15.96
CA ARG A 107 1.12 -1.66 -16.22
C ARG A 107 0.70 -0.53 -15.29
N GLY A 108 1.28 -0.51 -14.09
CA GLY A 108 1.06 0.55 -13.11
C GLY A 108 0.79 0.01 -11.71
N ASN A 109 0.84 0.92 -10.74
CA ASN A 109 0.69 0.61 -9.33
C ASN A 109 -0.29 1.60 -8.72
N PHE A 110 -1.32 1.09 -8.03
CA PHE A 110 -2.21 1.95 -7.26
C PHE A 110 -2.76 1.23 -6.04
N GLY A 111 -3.07 2.01 -5.02
CA GLY A 111 -3.71 1.54 -3.80
C GLY A 111 -4.81 2.50 -3.38
N ILE A 112 -5.93 1.93 -2.98
CA ILE A 112 -7.07 2.65 -2.41
C ILE A 112 -7.30 2.10 -1.01
N SER A 113 -7.37 3.00 -0.03
CA SER A 113 -7.63 2.63 1.36
C SER A 113 -8.85 3.36 1.87
N SER A 114 -9.85 2.62 2.33
CA SER A 114 -11.01 3.23 2.98
C SER A 114 -10.72 3.39 4.46
N CYS A 115 -10.19 4.56 4.82
CA CYS A 115 -9.92 4.93 6.21
C CYS A 115 -11.13 5.54 6.93
N CYS A 116 -12.33 5.61 6.30
CA CYS A 116 -13.44 6.37 6.86
C CYS A 116 -14.86 5.86 6.52
N ASN A 117 -15.79 6.21 7.42
CA ASN A 117 -17.25 6.00 7.36
C ASN A 117 -18.05 7.25 6.96
N SER A 118 -17.41 8.40 6.71
CA SER A 118 -18.10 9.55 6.14
C SER A 118 -18.45 9.26 4.69
N LYS A 119 -19.73 9.41 4.34
CA LYS A 119 -20.31 9.12 3.02
C LYS A 119 -19.71 9.90 1.84
N ASP A 120 -18.77 10.81 2.10
CA ASP A 120 -18.31 11.83 1.15
C ASP A 120 -16.78 11.93 0.98
N SER A 121 -15.98 11.05 1.58
CA SER A 121 -14.51 11.13 1.43
C SER A 121 -13.89 9.82 1.01
N PHE A 122 -13.47 9.76 -0.26
CA PHE A 122 -12.62 8.70 -0.79
C PHE A 122 -11.21 8.86 -0.21
N GLY A 123 -10.93 8.13 0.87
CA GLY A 123 -9.66 8.14 1.59
C GLY A 123 -8.48 7.74 0.71
N LEU A 124 -7.38 8.48 0.88
CA LEU A 124 -6.01 8.25 0.42
C LEU A 124 -5.87 7.33 -0.82
N THR A 125 -5.91 7.92 -2.01
CA THR A 125 -5.34 7.27 -3.20
C THR A 125 -3.82 7.49 -3.14
N ILE A 126 -3.07 6.52 -2.63
CA ILE A 126 -1.62 6.52 -2.84
C ILE A 126 -1.40 6.07 -4.29
N LEU A 127 -1.41 7.03 -5.21
CA LEU A 127 -0.85 6.88 -6.55
C LEU A 127 0.66 6.79 -6.37
N ALA A 128 1.14 5.58 -6.12
CA ALA A 128 2.55 5.31 -6.02
C ALA A 128 3.16 5.32 -7.44
N ASP A 129 3.56 6.51 -7.91
CA ASP A 129 4.55 6.65 -8.98
C ASP A 129 5.96 6.25 -8.46
N PHE A 130 6.04 5.09 -7.82
CA PHE A 130 7.26 4.47 -7.30
C PHE A 130 8.26 4.18 -8.43
N MET A 131 7.76 4.06 -9.67
CA MET A 131 8.52 3.80 -10.88
C MET A 131 9.51 4.92 -11.24
N SER A 132 9.22 6.18 -10.88
CA SER A 132 10.18 7.28 -11.10
C SER A 132 11.36 7.24 -10.12
N MET A 133 11.19 6.58 -8.97
CA MET A 133 12.19 6.50 -7.92
C MET A 133 13.12 5.29 -8.09
N LEU A 134 12.59 4.10 -8.42
CA LEU A 134 13.43 2.92 -8.67
C LEU A 134 14.33 3.06 -9.90
N LYS A 135 13.92 3.82 -10.91
CA LYS A 135 14.77 4.15 -12.07
C LYS A 135 16.03 4.96 -11.71
N ARG A 136 16.09 5.59 -10.52
CA ARG A 136 17.28 6.34 -10.06
C ARG A 136 18.25 5.51 -9.21
N TYR A 137 17.82 4.36 -8.69
CA TYR A 137 18.66 3.48 -7.85
C TYR A 137 19.15 2.22 -8.57
N CYS A 138 18.78 2.04 -9.84
CA CYS A 138 19.41 1.10 -10.77
C CYS A 138 20.16 1.90 -11.85
N ILE A 139 21.26 2.55 -11.48
CA ILE A 139 22.36 2.94 -12.37
C ILE A 139 23.65 2.48 -11.71
#